data_AF-A0A7W8AD55-F1
#
_entry.id   AF-A0A7W8AD55-F1
#
_cell.length_a   1.000
_cell.length_b   1.000
_cell.length_c   1.000
_cell.angle_alpha   90.00
_cell.angle_beta   90.00
_cell.angle_gamma   90.00
#
_symmetry.space_group_name_H-M   'P 1'
#
loop_
_entity.id
_entity.type
_entity.pdbx_description
1 polymer ?
#
loop_
_entity_poly.entity_id
_entity_poly.type
_entity_poly.pdbx_seq_one_letter_code
_entity_poly.pdbx_strand_id
1 'polypeptide(L)'
;MFPVDGLRDLLTTTHAAQWRRLHEQCDWYRRQKPPAEHPRASITYFGPAAANLALAYRLTGNRAYLEEAWRWISTAISYPHWGKAHLPDHDLDAGWLLHGLSMASSGPWDASQFWGEGRR
;
A
#
# COMPACT_ATOMS: atom_id res chain seq x y z
N MET A 1 0.83 14.30 12.52
CA MET A 1 0.19 12.96 12.56
C MET A 1 -1.31 13.16 12.38
N PHE A 2 -1.93 12.62 11.34
CA PHE A 2 -3.37 12.74 11.12
C PHE A 2 -4.12 11.76 12.04
N PRO A 3 -5.01 12.21 12.93
CA PRO A 3 -5.77 11.32 13.78
C PRO A 3 -6.81 10.55 12.95
N VAL A 4 -6.58 9.25 12.76
CA VAL A 4 -7.53 8.33 12.08
C VAL A 4 -8.67 7.91 13.00
N ASP A 5 -8.52 8.10 14.31
CA ASP A 5 -9.49 7.63 15.29
C ASP A 5 -10.86 8.29 15.11
N GLY A 6 -10.90 9.58 14.75
CA GLY A 6 -12.15 10.28 14.45
C GLY A 6 -12.80 9.91 13.11
N LEU A 7 -12.11 9.16 12.23
CA LEU A 7 -12.65 8.77 10.93
C LEU A 7 -13.40 7.44 10.96
N ARG A 8 -13.14 6.57 11.95
CA ARG A 8 -13.73 5.23 12.02
C ARG A 8 -15.25 5.27 12.12
N ASP A 9 -15.77 6.13 12.98
CA ASP A 9 -17.21 6.29 13.21
C ASP A 9 -17.92 6.93 12.00
N LEU A 10 -17.15 7.60 11.12
CA LEU A 10 -17.68 8.28 9.95
C LEU A 10 -17.79 7.35 8.72
N LEU A 11 -17.17 6.17 8.76
CA LEU A 11 -17.15 5.21 7.64
C LEU A 11 -18.54 4.71 7.26
N THR A 12 -19.50 4.75 8.18
CA THR A 12 -20.89 4.34 7.93
C THR A 12 -21.85 5.53 7.83
N THR A 13 -21.34 6.76 7.91
CA THR A 13 -22.14 7.99 7.88
C THR A 13 -21.66 8.93 6.77
N THR A 14 -21.07 10.08 7.12
CA THR A 14 -20.67 11.14 6.18
C THR A 14 -19.57 10.71 5.22
N HIS A 15 -18.80 9.68 5.54
CA HIS A 15 -17.70 9.16 4.71
C HIS A 15 -18.01 7.79 4.08
N ALA A 16 -19.27 7.34 4.11
CA ALA A 16 -19.64 6.02 3.59
C ALA A 16 -19.33 5.82 2.11
N ALA A 17 -19.46 6.86 1.29
CA ALA A 17 -19.13 6.77 -0.14
C ALA A 17 -17.62 6.62 -0.38
N GLN A 18 -16.81 7.37 0.36
CA GLN A 18 -15.35 7.31 0.31
C GLN A 18 -14.85 5.96 0.82
N TRP A 19 -15.44 5.47 1.92
CA TRP A 19 -15.15 4.15 2.45
C TRP A 19 -15.47 3.05 1.44
N ARG A 20 -16.67 3.06 0.84
CA ARG A 20 -17.05 2.09 -0.19
C ARG A 20 -16.05 2.06 -1.34
N ARG A 21 -15.66 3.23 -1.86
CA ARG A 21 -14.67 3.33 -2.95
C ARG A 21 -13.31 2.77 -2.53
N LEU A 22 -12.84 3.10 -1.32
CA LEU A 22 -11.58 2.58 -0.79
C LEU A 22 -11.63 1.04 -0.66
N HIS A 23 -12.73 0.52 -0.11
CA HIS A 23 -12.95 -0.90 0.06
C HIS A 23 -12.94 -1.64 -1.29
N GLU A 24 -13.71 -1.17 -2.27
CA GLU A 24 -13.74 -1.72 -3.63
C GLU A 24 -12.35 -1.76 -4.28
N GLN A 25 -11.56 -0.69 -4.09
CA GLN A 25 -10.20 -0.62 -4.60
C GLN A 25 -9.26 -1.62 -3.90
N CYS A 26 -9.36 -1.77 -2.57
CA CYS A 26 -8.59 -2.77 -1.81
C CYS A 26 -8.94 -4.19 -2.24
N ASP A 27 -10.23 -4.47 -2.46
CA ASP A 27 -10.69 -5.75 -2.99
C ASP A 27 -10.17 -6.02 -4.39
N TRP A 28 -10.10 -5.00 -5.24
CA TRP A 28 -9.48 -5.12 -6.56
C TRP A 28 -7.99 -5.47 -6.45
N TYR A 29 -7.23 -4.79 -5.59
CA TYR A 29 -5.80 -5.07 -5.36
C TYR A 29 -5.55 -6.48 -4.85
N ARG A 30 -6.37 -6.96 -3.91
CA ARG A 30 -6.29 -8.33 -3.37
C ARG A 30 -6.40 -9.40 -4.46
N ARG A 31 -7.18 -9.13 -5.51
CA ARG A 31 -7.35 -10.04 -6.66
C ARG A 31 -6.22 -9.92 -7.69
N GLN A 32 -5.38 -8.89 -7.62
CA GLN A 32 -4.26 -8.74 -8.55
C GLN A 32 -3.05 -9.55 -8.09
N LYS A 33 -2.26 -9.98 -9.08
CA LYS A 33 -0.94 -10.55 -8.85
C LYS A 33 0.12 -9.54 -9.31
N PRO A 34 0.77 -8.81 -8.38
CA PRO A 34 1.96 -8.03 -8.68
C PRO A 34 2.96 -8.87 -9.48
N PRO A 35 3.55 -8.32 -10.56
CA PRO A 35 4.56 -9.01 -11.33
C PRO A 35 5.74 -9.43 -10.44
N ALA A 36 6.31 -10.62 -10.69
CA ALA A 36 7.52 -11.04 -9.99
C ALA A 36 8.78 -10.35 -10.54
N GLU A 37 8.74 -9.94 -11.81
CA GLU A 37 9.81 -9.23 -12.50
C GLU A 37 9.34 -7.82 -12.85
N HIS A 38 10.28 -6.87 -12.89
CA HIS A 38 9.95 -5.48 -13.19
C HIS A 38 9.32 -5.37 -14.60
N PRO A 39 8.07 -4.89 -14.74
CA PRO A 39 7.42 -4.78 -16.03
C PRO A 39 8.05 -3.69 -16.90
N ARG A 40 7.87 -3.75 -18.22
CA ARG A 40 8.31 -2.66 -19.13
C ARG A 40 7.56 -1.35 -18.90
N ALA A 41 6.33 -1.43 -18.40
CA ALA A 41 5.48 -0.30 -18.06
C ALA A 41 5.88 0.34 -16.72
N SER A 42 5.29 1.50 -16.41
CA SER A 42 5.47 2.15 -15.10
C SER A 42 4.89 1.30 -13.97
N ILE A 43 5.57 1.32 -12.83
CA ILE A 43 5.15 0.64 -11.59
C ILE A 43 4.57 1.60 -10.55
N THR A 44 4.30 2.85 -10.92
CA THR A 44 3.77 3.90 -10.03
C THR A 44 2.50 3.50 -9.29
N TYR A 45 1.70 2.59 -9.85
CA TYR A 45 0.48 2.06 -9.25
C TYR A 45 0.71 1.29 -7.93
N PHE A 46 1.93 0.80 -7.66
CA PHE A 46 2.28 0.19 -6.37
C PHE A 46 2.13 1.17 -5.20
N GLY A 47 2.41 2.46 -5.42
CA GLY A 47 2.30 3.51 -4.42
C GLY A 47 0.87 3.67 -3.86
N PRO A 48 -0.14 4.01 -4.68
CA PRO A 48 -1.52 4.11 -4.23
C PRO A 48 -2.10 2.76 -3.79
N ALA A 49 -1.61 1.63 -4.31
CA ALA A 49 -2.01 0.31 -3.81
C ALA A 49 -1.61 0.12 -2.34
N ALA A 50 -0.32 0.30 -2.03
CA ALA A 50 0.19 0.21 -0.68
C ALA A 50 -0.49 1.22 0.26
N ALA A 51 -0.64 2.47 -0.18
CA ALA A 51 -1.25 3.53 0.63
C ALA A 51 -2.73 3.26 0.95
N ASN A 52 -3.52 2.79 -0.01
CA ASN A 52 -4.94 2.49 0.20
C ASN A 52 -5.13 1.31 1.16
N LEU A 53 -4.36 0.24 0.99
CA LEU A 53 -4.42 -0.92 1.86
C LEU A 53 -3.99 -0.56 3.29
N ALA A 54 -2.90 0.20 3.44
CA ALA A 54 -2.47 0.75 4.72
C ALA A 54 -3.55 1.62 5.39
N LEU A 55 -4.22 2.49 4.63
CA LEU A 55 -5.30 3.31 5.13
C LEU A 55 -6.49 2.46 5.58
N ALA A 56 -6.88 1.45 4.78
CA ALA A 56 -7.96 0.53 5.13
C ALA A 56 -7.65 -0.24 6.42
N TYR A 57 -6.40 -0.69 6.62
CA TYR A 57 -5.96 -1.27 7.89
C TYR A 57 -6.12 -0.27 9.04
N ARG A 58 -5.65 0.96 8.90
CA ARG A 58 -5.73 1.97 9.97
C ARG A 58 -7.17 2.30 10.37
N LEU A 59 -8.07 2.35 9.39
CA LEU A 59 -9.48 2.64 9.59
C LEU A 59 -10.25 1.48 10.24
N THR A 60 -9.85 0.24 9.99
CA THR A 60 -10.64 -0.96 10.39
C THR A 60 -9.98 -1.84 11.44
N GLY A 61 -8.65 -1.77 11.59
CA GLY A 61 -7.85 -2.73 12.34
C GLY A 61 -7.72 -4.12 11.68
N ASN A 62 -8.29 -4.34 10.49
CA ASN A 62 -8.30 -5.65 9.85
C ASN A 62 -6.91 -5.99 9.26
N ARG A 63 -6.25 -7.00 9.86
CA ARG A 63 -4.92 -7.48 9.45
C ARG A 63 -4.82 -7.95 8.00
N ALA A 64 -5.92 -8.38 7.37
CA ALA A 64 -5.88 -8.77 5.96
C ALA A 64 -5.44 -7.62 5.05
N TYR A 65 -5.82 -6.38 5.36
CA TYR A 65 -5.34 -5.21 4.63
C TYR A 65 -3.86 -4.92 4.89
N LEU A 66 -3.37 -5.25 6.10
CA LEU A 66 -1.97 -5.08 6.48
C LEU A 66 -1.05 -6.03 5.69
N GLU A 67 -1.42 -7.31 5.67
CA GLU A 67 -0.70 -8.35 4.96
C GLU A 67 -0.68 -8.07 3.47
N GLU A 68 -1.81 -7.61 2.93
CA GLU A 68 -1.93 -7.23 1.54
C GLU A 68 -1.09 -5.98 1.24
N ALA A 69 -1.13 -4.93 2.07
CA ALA A 69 -0.24 -3.77 1.91
C ALA A 69 1.23 -4.20 1.86
N TRP A 70 1.64 -5.10 2.75
CA TRP A 70 3.00 -5.62 2.79
C TRP A 70 3.37 -6.41 1.53
N ARG A 71 2.46 -7.19 0.97
CA ARG A 71 2.67 -7.91 -0.31
C ARG A 71 3.01 -6.95 -1.44
N TRP A 72 2.29 -5.83 -1.53
CA TRP A 72 2.54 -4.79 -2.52
C TRP A 72 3.85 -4.04 -2.27
N ILE A 73 4.11 -3.61 -1.02
CA ILE A 73 5.35 -2.92 -0.64
C ILE A 73 6.57 -3.81 -0.92
N SER A 74 6.55 -5.06 -0.45
CA SER A 74 7.65 -6.02 -0.61
C SER A 74 7.97 -6.26 -2.08
N THR A 75 6.95 -6.35 -2.93
CA THR A 75 7.16 -6.51 -4.37
C THR A 75 7.82 -5.26 -4.96
N ALA A 76 7.31 -4.06 -4.65
CA ALA A 76 7.88 -2.82 -5.16
C ALA A 76 9.35 -2.61 -4.77
N ILE A 77 9.71 -2.88 -3.51
CA ILE A 77 11.09 -2.72 -3.03
C ILE A 77 12.03 -3.84 -3.49
N SER A 78 11.50 -4.95 -3.98
CA SER A 78 12.30 -6.06 -4.52
C SER A 78 12.82 -5.78 -5.94
N TYR A 79 12.23 -4.83 -6.64
CA TYR A 79 12.68 -4.46 -7.98
C TYR A 79 14.03 -3.71 -7.96
N PRO A 80 14.90 -3.93 -8.97
CA PRO A 80 16.24 -3.35 -8.99
C PRO A 80 16.27 -1.82 -9.16
N HIS A 81 15.20 -1.24 -9.72
CA HIS A 81 15.02 0.21 -9.90
C HIS A 81 13.52 0.54 -9.88
N TRP A 82 13.18 1.82 -9.70
CA TRP A 82 11.77 2.27 -9.60
C TRP A 82 11.26 3.09 -10.79
N GLY A 83 12.14 3.45 -11.73
CA GLY A 83 11.75 3.93 -13.06
C GLY A 83 11.21 2.81 -13.95
N LYS A 84 10.87 3.11 -15.21
CA LYS A 84 10.44 2.06 -16.16
C LYS A 84 11.64 1.14 -16.48
N ALA A 85 11.40 -0.13 -16.78
CA ALA A 85 12.50 -1.07 -17.08
C ALA A 85 13.43 -0.65 -18.23
N HIS A 86 12.96 0.17 -19.17
CA HIS A 86 13.75 0.70 -20.29
C HIS A 86 14.13 2.19 -20.13
N LEU A 87 13.69 2.83 -19.05
CA LEU A 87 14.04 4.18 -18.63
C LEU A 87 14.23 4.14 -17.10
N PRO A 88 15.29 3.46 -16.63
CA PRO A 88 15.58 3.42 -15.20
C PRO A 88 15.77 4.85 -14.70
N ASP A 89 15.27 5.11 -13.49
CA ASP A 89 15.44 6.39 -12.79
C ASP A 89 14.80 7.61 -13.47
N HIS A 90 13.69 7.41 -14.19
CA HIS A 90 12.78 8.51 -14.48
C HIS A 90 12.17 9.01 -13.16
N ASP A 91 12.78 10.08 -12.60
CA ASP A 91 12.56 10.57 -11.23
C ASP A 91 11.09 10.79 -10.85
N LEU A 92 10.23 11.09 -11.84
CA LEU A 92 8.80 11.26 -11.62
C LEU A 92 8.11 9.95 -11.19
N ASP A 93 8.44 8.84 -11.86
CA ASP A 93 7.85 7.52 -11.57
C ASP A 93 8.31 7.04 -10.17
N ALA A 94 9.61 7.18 -9.89
CA ALA A 94 10.19 6.81 -8.59
C ALA A 94 9.65 7.69 -7.45
N GLY A 95 9.51 9.00 -7.69
CA GLY A 95 8.96 9.94 -6.70
C GLY A 95 7.50 9.66 -6.36
N TRP A 96 6.66 9.34 -7.35
CA TRP A 96 5.25 9.01 -7.11
C TRP A 96 5.10 7.69 -6.35
N LEU A 97 5.94 6.70 -6.68
CA LEU A 97 6.01 5.44 -5.94
C LEU A 97 6.44 5.70 -4.48
N LEU A 98 7.55 6.41 -4.26
CA LEU A 98 8.08 6.71 -2.93
C LEU A 98 7.08 7.48 -2.07
N HIS A 99 6.35 8.43 -2.66
CA HIS A 99 5.29 9.15 -1.96
C HIS A 99 4.22 8.20 -1.41
N GLY A 100 3.73 7.27 -2.24
CA GLY A 100 2.77 6.25 -1.81
C GLY A 100 3.31 5.30 -0.74
N LEU A 101 4.54 4.82 -0.90
CA LEU A 101 5.19 3.95 0.09
C LEU A 101 5.42 4.66 1.43
N SER A 102 5.80 5.94 1.39
CA SER A 102 5.96 6.78 2.58
C SER A 102 4.64 6.91 3.35
N MET A 103 3.53 7.19 2.65
CA MET A 103 2.21 7.23 3.28
C MET A 103 1.85 5.89 3.93
N ALA A 104 2.13 4.77 3.24
CA ALA A 104 1.91 3.45 3.79
C ALA A 104 2.72 3.25 5.08
N SER A 105 4.02 3.58 5.09
CA SER A 105 4.94 3.38 6.23
C SER A 105 4.69 4.25 7.47
N SER A 106 3.87 5.30 7.38
CA SER A 106 3.70 6.32 8.43
C SER A 106 2.80 5.94 9.64
N GLY A 107 2.44 4.65 9.77
CA GLY A 107 1.52 4.13 10.81
C GLY A 107 2.21 3.42 11.96
N PRO A 108 1.45 2.82 12.92
CA PRO A 108 2.00 1.97 13.97
C PRO A 108 2.37 0.59 13.40
N TRP A 109 3.26 0.58 12.41
CA TRP A 109 3.93 -0.62 11.92
C TRP A 109 4.94 -0.99 12.97
N ASP A 110 4.58 -1.90 13.87
CA ASP A 110 5.61 -2.56 14.66
C ASP A 110 6.28 -3.59 13.74
N ALA A 111 7.61 -3.52 13.60
CA ALA A 111 8.39 -4.50 12.85
C ALA A 111 8.08 -5.94 13.32
N SER A 112 7.73 -6.13 14.60
CA SER A 112 7.30 -7.41 15.16
C SER A 112 6.03 -7.98 14.50
N GLN A 113 5.16 -7.14 13.93
CA GLN A 113 3.94 -7.57 13.24
C GLN A 113 4.21 -8.26 11.90
N PHE A 114 5.44 -8.12 11.37
CA PHE A 114 5.91 -8.67 10.09
C PHE A 114 7.00 -9.73 10.29
N TRP A 115 7.86 -9.53 11.28
CA TRP A 115 8.90 -10.46 11.69
C TRP A 115 8.41 -11.28 12.89
N GLY A 116 7.48 -12.20 12.63
CA GLY A 116 7.17 -13.23 13.62
C GLY A 116 8.45 -13.96 14.03
N GLU A 117 8.65 -14.12 15.33
CA GLU A 117 9.63 -15.04 15.90
C GLU A 117 9.51 -16.40 15.18
N GLY A 118 10.46 -16.75 14.31
CA GLY A 118 10.40 -18.03 13.59
C GLY A 118 10.96 -18.10 12.17
N ARG A 119 11.84 -17.19 11.74
CA ARG A 119 12.71 -17.43 10.57
C ARG A 119 14.17 -17.16 10.95
N ARG A 120 14.77 -18.15 11.62
CA ARG A 120 16.21 -18.42 11.57
C ARG A 120 16.42 -19.59 10.61
#